data_AF-A0A537UKE7-F1
#
_entry.id   AF-A0A537UKE7-F1
#
_cell.length_a   1.000
_cell.length_b   1.000
_cell.length_c   1.000
_cell.angle_alpha   90.00
_cell.angle_beta   90.00
_cell.angle_gamma   90.00
#
_symmetry.space_group_name_H-M   'P 1'
#
loop_
_entity.id
_entity.type
_entity.pdbx_description
1 polymer ?
#
loop_
_entity_poly.entity_id
_entity_poly.type
_entity_poly.pdbx_seq_one_letter_code
_entity_poly.pdbx_strand_id
1 'polypeptide(L)'
;MLTDTTTAPVDDKIRCDACPVMCYIKPGAAGACDRYANHNGELVRVDPHIVLQRTVSHGGRLVPFQAGGDWDGKIVHEPSVFVTAIGAGTTYPDYKPAPFIVSSEIDGIDMVTVVTEGIFSYCGVKVKIDTDRYLGPETATVRAQGEAVGHVTTSEYGSQMLSLGGVHHLTGGSKKEGRVTCDTLMDLSNCKPVELTIDGGATVVVQAGYPPIVNGVPEERMRVGCGSATIGMFAKQWHGKVDEVVVVDDHITGVLSEHQAGKLLDIPDTGIKMKGRRSTPGRYFQVAEPGTGWGGTKISDPLSVLGPFDPKKSRPGMTMLMVSTTGEHAAYYELDEALKPVEKEMPADLKHSVERIQENCEPALCTVLF
;
A
#
# COMPACT_ATOMS: atom_id res chain seq x y z
N MET A 1 69.26 28.73 25.38
CA MET A 1 67.89 29.16 25.08
C MET A 1 67.22 28.05 24.31
N LEU A 2 66.14 27.53 24.90
CA LEU A 2 64.99 26.81 24.32
C LEU A 2 65.27 25.86 23.14
N THR A 3 65.33 24.59 23.50
CA THR A 3 64.79 23.46 22.73
C THR A 3 63.35 23.76 22.32
N ASP A 4 63.07 23.75 21.02
CA ASP A 4 61.72 23.62 20.49
C ASP A 4 61.69 22.44 19.51
N THR A 5 61.72 21.24 20.09
CA THR A 5 61.18 20.04 19.44
C THR A 5 59.67 20.09 19.57
N THR A 6 59.03 20.87 18.71
CA THR A 6 57.61 20.71 18.42
C THR A 6 57.48 19.55 17.43
N THR A 7 57.48 18.33 17.96
CA THR A 7 56.84 17.20 17.27
C THR A 7 55.38 17.56 17.09
N ALA A 8 55.02 18.05 15.90
CA ALA A 8 53.62 18.08 15.49
C ALA A 8 53.04 16.67 15.70
N PRO A 9 51.86 16.53 16.31
CA PRO A 9 51.23 15.22 16.39
C PRO A 9 51.08 14.74 14.95
N VAL A 10 51.66 13.59 14.62
CA VAL A 10 51.37 12.89 13.37
C VAL A 10 49.87 12.71 13.39
N ASP A 11 49.16 13.45 12.54
CA ASP A 11 47.73 13.26 12.40
C ASP A 11 47.59 11.91 11.70
N ASP A 12 47.54 10.82 12.46
CA ASP A 12 47.40 9.45 11.97
C ASP A 12 46.05 9.24 11.25
N LYS A 13 45.28 10.30 11.04
CA LYS A 13 44.14 10.33 10.14
C LYS A 13 44.60 10.15 8.70
N ILE A 14 43.99 9.18 8.04
CA ILE A 14 44.10 9.03 6.59
C ILE A 14 43.00 9.83 5.90
N ARG A 15 43.31 10.37 4.72
CA ARG A 15 42.30 10.88 3.80
C ARG A 15 41.88 9.72 2.91
N CYS A 16 40.63 9.28 3.05
CA CYS A 16 40.07 8.25 2.19
C CYS A 16 39.94 8.79 0.76
N ASP A 17 40.52 8.14 -0.23
CA ASP A 17 40.38 8.48 -1.65
C ASP A 17 39.39 7.56 -2.37
N ALA A 18 38.67 6.73 -1.60
CA ALA A 18 37.83 5.71 -2.17
C ALA A 18 36.56 6.22 -2.86
N CYS A 19 36.22 7.50 -2.68
CA CYS A 19 35.13 8.23 -3.34
C CYS A 19 35.39 9.75 -3.32
N PRO A 20 34.63 10.57 -4.08
CA PRO A 20 34.83 12.02 -4.16
C PRO A 20 34.58 12.81 -2.87
N VAL A 21 33.93 12.24 -1.85
CA VAL A 21 33.71 12.89 -0.55
C VAL A 21 35.02 13.11 0.21
N MET A 22 36.00 12.23 -0.02
CA MET A 22 37.36 12.32 0.53
C MET A 22 37.45 12.54 2.04
N CYS A 23 36.68 11.77 2.82
CA CYS A 23 36.59 11.94 4.27
C CYS A 23 37.92 11.61 5.00
N TYR A 24 38.14 12.24 6.16
CA TYR A 24 39.28 11.93 7.04
C TYR A 24 38.87 10.89 8.09
N ILE A 25 39.65 9.82 8.20
CA ILE A 25 39.34 8.67 9.06
C ILE A 25 40.43 8.54 10.14
N LYS A 26 40.04 8.62 11.42
CA LYS A 26 40.95 8.41 12.55
C LYS A 26 41.39 6.94 12.65
N PRO A 27 42.58 6.65 13.19
CA PRO A 27 43.00 5.26 13.44
C PRO A 27 41.96 4.46 14.20
N GLY A 28 41.68 3.25 13.73
CA GLY A 28 40.69 2.35 14.31
C GLY A 28 39.23 2.73 14.06
N ALA A 29 38.95 3.85 13.38
CA ALA A 29 37.60 4.26 13.04
C ALA A 29 37.23 3.87 11.60
N ALA A 30 35.93 3.73 11.35
CA ALA A 30 35.38 3.68 10.00
C ALA A 30 35.18 5.11 9.46
N GLY A 31 35.25 5.24 8.14
CA GLY A 31 34.92 6.47 7.42
C GLY A 31 33.42 6.72 7.37
N ALA A 32 33.00 7.86 6.83
CA ALA A 32 31.61 8.29 6.87
C ALA A 32 30.60 7.33 6.19
N CYS A 33 31.08 6.41 5.35
CA CYS A 33 30.26 5.38 4.70
C CYS A 33 30.30 4.02 5.42
N ASP A 34 31.05 3.90 6.52
CA ASP A 34 31.34 2.66 7.26
C ASP A 34 32.03 1.52 6.49
N ARG A 35 32.29 1.69 5.19
CA ARG A 35 32.88 0.66 4.30
C ARG A 35 34.39 0.66 4.21
N TYR A 36 35.01 1.76 4.63
CA TYR A 36 36.46 1.88 4.69
C TYR A 36 36.86 2.29 6.10
N ALA A 37 37.91 1.70 6.62
CA ALA A 37 38.45 2.04 7.93
C ALA A 37 39.93 2.38 7.82
N ASN A 38 40.42 3.13 8.81
CA ASN A 38 41.83 3.36 9.00
C ASN A 38 42.40 2.26 9.90
N HIS A 39 43.06 1.28 9.31
CA HIS A 39 43.78 0.26 10.07
C HIS A 39 45.26 0.62 10.07
N ASN A 40 45.73 1.21 11.17
CA ASN A 40 47.14 1.57 11.39
C ASN A 40 47.75 2.47 10.29
N GLY A 41 47.00 3.46 9.81
CA GLY A 41 47.46 4.37 8.76
C GLY A 41 47.19 3.86 7.34
N GLU A 42 46.56 2.68 7.19
CA GLU A 42 46.17 2.12 5.91
C GLU A 42 44.65 2.18 5.72
N LEU A 43 44.23 2.59 4.52
CA LEU A 43 42.82 2.56 4.13
C LEU A 43 42.45 1.11 3.78
N VAL A 44 41.69 0.46 4.65
CA VAL A 44 41.21 -0.91 4.42
C VAL A 44 39.72 -0.91 4.13
N ARG A 45 39.30 -1.70 3.14
CA ARG A 45 37.87 -1.94 2.90
C ARG A 45 37.36 -2.94 3.95
N VAL A 46 36.31 -2.57 4.66
CA VAL A 46 35.78 -3.34 5.79
C VAL A 46 34.72 -4.36 5.34
N ASP A 47 34.12 -4.19 4.15
CA ASP A 47 33.03 -5.06 3.67
C ASP A 47 33.25 -5.66 2.28
N PRO A 48 33.41 -6.99 2.23
CA PRO A 48 32.73 -7.79 1.20
C PRO A 48 32.02 -9.06 1.71
N HIS A 49 32.14 -9.48 2.97
CA HIS A 49 31.72 -10.84 3.43
C HIS A 49 30.55 -10.88 4.45
N ILE A 50 30.06 -9.75 4.95
CA ILE A 50 29.04 -9.75 6.03
C ILE A 50 27.65 -10.22 5.55
N VAL A 51 27.37 -10.21 4.24
CA VAL A 51 26.06 -10.62 3.69
C VAL A 51 25.72 -12.07 4.06
N LEU A 52 26.67 -13.01 4.00
CA LEU A 52 26.38 -14.42 4.29
C LEU A 52 26.17 -14.65 5.80
N GLN A 53 27.04 -14.09 6.63
CA GLN A 53 27.00 -14.27 8.10
C GLN A 53 25.81 -13.54 8.74
N ARG A 54 25.43 -12.35 8.23
CA ARG A 54 24.20 -11.67 8.64
C ARG A 54 22.95 -12.44 8.22
N THR A 55 22.91 -12.92 6.97
CA THR A 55 21.78 -13.71 6.47
C THR A 55 21.57 -14.96 7.33
N VAL A 56 22.64 -15.67 7.72
CA VAL A 56 22.54 -16.82 8.64
C VAL A 56 22.10 -16.41 10.05
N SER A 57 22.68 -15.37 10.62
CA SER A 57 22.36 -14.94 12.00
C SER A 57 20.95 -14.35 12.15
N HIS A 58 20.34 -13.86 11.07
CA HIS A 58 18.98 -13.32 11.05
C HIS A 58 17.94 -14.27 10.42
N GLY A 59 18.29 -15.55 10.24
CA GLY A 59 17.35 -16.58 9.76
C GLY A 59 16.98 -16.49 8.28
N GLY A 60 17.74 -15.73 7.48
CA GLY A 60 17.58 -15.68 6.04
C GLY A 60 17.96 -17.00 5.37
N ARG A 61 17.25 -17.36 4.30
CA ARG A 61 17.52 -18.58 3.52
C ARG A 61 18.83 -18.41 2.73
N LEU A 62 19.78 -19.31 2.96
CA LEU A 62 20.94 -19.49 2.09
C LEU A 62 20.68 -20.56 1.04
N VAL A 63 21.22 -20.36 -0.16
CA VAL A 63 21.31 -21.42 -1.17
C VAL A 63 22.61 -22.20 -0.93
N PRO A 64 22.56 -23.52 -0.68
CA PRO A 64 23.75 -24.30 -0.39
C PRO A 64 24.63 -24.42 -1.64
N PHE A 65 25.95 -24.25 -1.47
CA PHE A 65 26.96 -24.44 -2.52
C PHE A 65 27.05 -25.91 -2.99
N GLN A 66 26.49 -26.84 -2.22
CA GLN A 66 26.40 -28.25 -2.56
C GLN A 66 25.02 -28.79 -2.14
N ALA A 67 24.06 -28.74 -3.05
CA ALA A 67 22.90 -29.63 -3.00
C ALA A 67 23.37 -30.97 -3.58
N GLY A 68 23.26 -32.07 -2.82
CA GLY A 68 23.90 -33.34 -3.14
C GLY A 68 23.72 -33.80 -4.59
N GLY A 69 24.84 -34.05 -5.27
CA GLY A 69 24.94 -34.55 -6.65
C GLY A 69 26.40 -34.56 -7.11
N ASP A 70 26.74 -35.43 -8.07
CA ASP A 70 28.08 -35.46 -8.69
C ASP A 70 28.32 -34.16 -9.47
N TRP A 71 29.41 -33.47 -9.15
CA TRP A 71 29.79 -32.17 -9.69
C TRP A 71 30.25 -32.30 -11.15
N ASP A 72 29.59 -31.58 -12.07
CA ASP A 72 29.86 -31.63 -13.51
C ASP A 72 31.02 -30.72 -13.99
N GLY A 73 31.76 -30.12 -13.04
CA GLY A 73 32.87 -29.21 -13.32
C GLY A 73 32.45 -27.76 -13.58
N LYS A 74 31.15 -27.42 -13.49
CA LYS A 74 30.69 -26.03 -13.56
C LYS A 74 30.80 -25.38 -12.18
N ILE A 75 31.26 -24.13 -12.15
CA ILE A 75 31.46 -23.36 -10.90
C ILE A 75 30.11 -22.93 -10.28
N VAL A 76 29.04 -22.90 -11.06
CA VAL A 76 27.69 -22.49 -10.63
C VAL A 76 26.65 -23.43 -11.23
N HIS A 77 25.92 -24.16 -10.38
CA HIS A 77 24.72 -24.93 -10.78
C HIS A 77 23.47 -24.03 -10.66
N GLU A 78 22.66 -23.97 -11.72
CA GLU A 78 21.39 -23.21 -11.79
C GLU A 78 20.22 -23.98 -11.14
N PRO A 79 19.27 -23.27 -10.49
CA PRO A 79 18.31 -22.39 -11.15
C PRO A 79 18.49 -20.93 -10.74
N SER A 80 18.55 -20.04 -11.74
CA SER A 80 18.41 -18.57 -11.62
C SER A 80 19.06 -17.95 -10.37
N VAL A 81 20.40 -17.96 -10.29
CA VAL A 81 21.11 -17.23 -9.24
C VAL A 81 20.94 -15.73 -9.49
N PHE A 82 19.98 -15.11 -8.82
CA PHE A 82 19.86 -13.65 -8.79
C PHE A 82 20.89 -13.09 -7.79
N VAL A 83 22.03 -12.64 -8.30
CA VAL A 83 23.07 -12.02 -7.49
C VAL A 83 22.61 -10.62 -7.07
N THR A 84 22.26 -10.45 -5.79
CA THR A 84 22.16 -9.12 -5.19
C THR A 84 23.52 -8.73 -4.60
N ALA A 85 24.04 -7.57 -4.98
CA ALA A 85 25.29 -7.03 -4.44
C ALA A 85 25.06 -5.66 -3.79
N ILE A 86 23.95 -5.57 -3.06
CA ILE A 86 23.62 -4.44 -2.19
C ILE A 86 24.74 -4.31 -1.14
N GLY A 87 25.40 -3.15 -1.08
CA GLY A 87 26.52 -2.88 -0.16
C GLY A 87 27.92 -3.21 -0.72
N ALA A 88 27.99 -3.82 -1.90
CA ALA A 88 29.24 -4.27 -2.50
C ALA A 88 29.97 -3.16 -3.29
N GLY A 89 29.28 -2.08 -3.65
CA GLY A 89 29.79 -0.92 -4.36
C GLY A 89 30.51 0.12 -3.49
N THR A 90 30.71 1.30 -4.06
CA THR A 90 31.25 2.49 -3.39
C THR A 90 30.20 3.60 -3.41
N THR A 91 30.43 4.71 -2.69
CA THR A 91 29.43 5.77 -2.58
C THR A 91 29.30 6.56 -3.87
N TYR A 92 28.07 6.74 -4.37
CA TYR A 92 27.76 7.63 -5.50
C TYR A 92 28.07 9.12 -5.20
N PRO A 93 28.48 9.91 -6.20
CA PRO A 93 28.96 9.48 -7.52
C PRO A 93 30.37 8.93 -7.38
N ASP A 94 30.64 7.73 -7.90
CA ASP A 94 32.00 7.21 -8.01
C ASP A 94 32.31 6.87 -9.47
N TYR A 95 33.57 7.07 -9.86
CA TYR A 95 34.14 6.69 -11.16
C TYR A 95 34.65 5.24 -11.15
N LYS A 96 34.58 4.53 -10.02
CA LYS A 96 34.93 3.11 -9.93
C LYS A 96 33.87 2.25 -10.63
N PRO A 97 34.30 1.35 -11.55
CA PRO A 97 33.39 0.40 -12.20
C PRO A 97 32.62 -0.44 -11.19
N ALA A 98 31.48 -0.98 -11.63
CA ALA A 98 30.70 -1.93 -10.83
C ALA A 98 31.64 -3.04 -10.30
N PRO A 99 31.67 -3.27 -8.97
CA PRO A 99 32.58 -4.23 -8.35
C PRO A 99 32.31 -5.66 -8.78
N PHE A 100 31.08 -5.94 -9.22
CA PHE A 100 30.64 -7.23 -9.72
C PHE A 100 29.90 -7.03 -11.04
N ILE A 101 30.39 -7.70 -12.07
CA ILE A 101 29.69 -7.89 -13.33
C ILE A 101 29.55 -9.40 -13.46
N VAL A 102 28.31 -9.87 -13.43
CA VAL A 102 28.00 -11.30 -13.50
C VAL A 102 27.25 -11.54 -14.81
N SER A 103 27.79 -12.43 -15.64
CA SER A 103 27.11 -12.91 -16.85
C SER A 103 26.50 -14.27 -16.59
N SER A 104 25.27 -14.48 -17.04
CA SER A 104 24.58 -15.76 -17.09
C SER A 104 23.81 -15.86 -18.40
N GLU A 105 23.45 -17.07 -18.82
CA GLU A 105 22.55 -17.29 -19.96
C GLU A 105 21.20 -17.75 -19.39
N ILE A 106 20.11 -17.06 -19.72
CA ILE A 106 18.75 -17.46 -19.33
C ILE A 106 17.93 -17.66 -20.61
N ASP A 107 17.41 -18.87 -20.82
CA ASP A 107 16.62 -19.25 -22.00
C ASP A 107 17.31 -18.92 -23.35
N GLY A 108 18.64 -19.06 -23.43
CA GLY A 108 19.42 -18.73 -24.62
C GLY A 108 19.73 -17.23 -24.80
N ILE A 109 19.43 -16.40 -23.79
CA ILE A 109 19.69 -14.96 -23.78
C ILE A 109 20.83 -14.65 -22.82
N ASP A 110 21.88 -13.99 -23.31
CA ASP A 110 22.93 -13.43 -22.48
C ASP A 110 22.35 -12.36 -21.53
N MET A 111 22.38 -12.64 -20.23
CA MET A 111 22.02 -11.72 -19.16
C MET A 111 23.29 -11.21 -18.48
N VAL A 112 23.48 -9.90 -18.48
CA VAL A 112 24.58 -9.23 -17.76
C VAL A 112 24.00 -8.45 -16.59
N THR A 113 24.32 -8.86 -15.37
CA THR A 113 23.96 -8.14 -14.14
C THR A 113 25.10 -7.21 -13.74
N VAL A 114 24.82 -5.91 -13.83
CA VAL A 114 25.74 -4.84 -13.40
C VAL A 114 25.20 -4.25 -12.10
N VAL A 115 26.01 -4.32 -11.04
CA VAL A 115 25.58 -3.84 -9.73
C VAL A 115 26.15 -2.44 -9.49
N THR A 116 25.26 -1.46 -9.43
CA THR A 116 25.56 -0.09 -9.03
C THR A 116 24.85 0.23 -7.72
N GLU A 117 25.33 1.21 -6.99
CA GLU A 117 24.72 1.61 -5.72
C GLU A 117 24.18 3.02 -5.78
N GLY A 118 22.90 3.16 -5.41
CA GLY A 118 22.25 4.44 -5.20
C GLY A 118 22.38 4.89 -3.75
N ILE A 119 22.40 6.21 -3.55
CA ILE A 119 22.26 6.78 -2.20
C ILE A 119 20.82 6.56 -1.75
N PHE A 120 20.63 6.05 -0.53
CA PHE A 120 19.30 5.80 0.03
C PHE A 120 18.42 7.06 0.07
N SER A 121 19.01 8.26 0.05
CA SER A 121 18.31 9.55 0.01
C SER A 121 17.34 9.72 -1.16
N TYR A 122 17.51 8.97 -2.25
CA TYR A 122 16.58 9.00 -3.40
C TYR A 122 15.47 7.95 -3.30
N CYS A 123 15.56 7.03 -2.34
CA CYS A 123 14.64 5.92 -2.20
C CYS A 123 13.32 6.38 -1.58
N GLY A 124 12.25 5.71 -1.99
CA GLY A 124 10.93 5.83 -1.40
C GLY A 124 10.17 4.53 -1.63
N VAL A 125 9.03 4.38 -0.98
CA VAL A 125 8.12 3.25 -1.21
C VAL A 125 6.74 3.77 -1.59
N LYS A 126 6.06 3.00 -2.43
CA LYS A 126 4.63 3.14 -2.66
C LYS A 126 3.91 2.11 -1.82
N VAL A 127 2.95 2.58 -1.02
CA VAL A 127 2.12 1.71 -0.19
C VAL A 127 0.72 1.70 -0.78
N LYS A 128 0.22 0.54 -1.19
CA LYS A 128 -1.20 0.32 -1.53
C LYS A 128 -1.90 -0.26 -0.31
N ILE A 129 -2.94 0.40 0.15
CA ILE A 129 -3.73 0.01 1.33
C ILE A 129 -5.13 -0.35 0.86
N ASP A 130 -5.50 -1.61 0.93
CA ASP A 130 -6.85 -2.06 0.59
C ASP A 130 -7.82 -1.71 1.70
N THR A 131 -8.73 -0.79 1.42
CA THR A 131 -9.71 -0.29 2.38
C THR A 131 -10.77 0.54 1.66
N ASP A 132 -12.02 0.41 2.11
CA ASP A 132 -13.11 1.32 1.73
C ASP A 132 -13.17 2.55 2.65
N ARG A 133 -12.45 2.54 3.80
CA ARG A 133 -12.45 3.67 4.72
C ARG A 133 -11.58 4.80 4.19
N TYR A 134 -12.11 6.01 4.20
CA TYR A 134 -11.35 7.21 3.84
C TYR A 134 -10.14 7.42 4.78
N LEU A 135 -8.94 7.45 4.20
CA LEU A 135 -7.69 7.66 4.94
C LEU A 135 -7.32 9.14 5.06
N GLY A 136 -7.66 9.96 4.08
CA GLY A 136 -7.40 11.38 4.10
C GLY A 136 -7.35 11.99 2.70
N PRO A 137 -7.24 13.33 2.61
CA PRO A 137 -7.25 13.99 1.32
C PRO A 137 -6.01 13.65 0.50
N GLU A 138 -6.16 13.58 -0.82
CA GLU A 138 -5.01 13.46 -1.72
C GLU A 138 -4.03 14.62 -1.45
N THR A 139 -2.73 14.32 -1.49
CA THR A 139 -1.61 15.20 -1.10
C THR A 139 -1.46 15.49 0.39
N ALA A 140 -2.35 15.00 1.26
CA ALA A 140 -2.20 15.16 2.70
C ALA A 140 -0.87 14.56 3.19
N THR A 141 -0.20 15.27 4.10
CA THR A 141 1.05 14.80 4.72
C THR A 141 0.80 13.52 5.49
N VAL A 142 1.65 12.52 5.25
CA VAL A 142 1.74 11.31 6.05
C VAL A 142 2.86 11.49 7.06
N ARG A 143 2.59 11.13 8.32
CA ARG A 143 3.52 11.26 9.42
C ARG A 143 3.82 9.94 10.10
N ALA A 144 5.06 9.78 10.53
CA ALA A 144 5.48 8.73 11.45
C ALA A 144 6.19 9.41 12.63
N GLN A 145 5.89 9.01 13.87
CA GLN A 145 6.48 9.63 15.08
C GLN A 145 6.42 11.18 15.09
N GLY A 146 5.38 11.75 14.46
CA GLY A 146 5.16 13.19 14.29
C GLY A 146 5.91 13.86 13.12
N GLU A 147 6.89 13.21 12.52
CA GLU A 147 7.66 13.73 11.38
C GLU A 147 6.94 13.48 10.07
N ALA A 148 7.05 14.41 9.11
CA ALA A 148 6.53 14.22 7.76
C ALA A 148 7.41 13.20 7.02
N VAL A 149 6.83 12.10 6.55
CA VAL A 149 7.57 11.02 5.87
C VAL A 149 7.07 10.76 4.45
N GLY A 150 6.02 11.47 4.01
CA GLY A 150 5.43 11.28 2.71
C GLY A 150 4.08 11.98 2.58
N HIS A 151 3.27 11.52 1.63
CA HIS A 151 1.92 12.03 1.40
C HIS A 151 0.96 10.94 0.90
N VAL A 152 -0.34 11.17 1.08
CA VAL A 152 -1.41 10.42 0.42
C VAL A 152 -1.37 10.72 -1.07
N THR A 153 -1.33 9.69 -1.90
CA THR A 153 -1.34 9.81 -3.37
C THR A 153 -2.66 9.26 -3.92
N THR A 154 -2.70 8.95 -5.21
CA THR A 154 -3.94 8.62 -5.93
C THR A 154 -4.71 7.48 -5.26
N SER A 155 -6.00 7.71 -5.05
CA SER A 155 -6.94 6.65 -4.66
C SER A 155 -7.30 5.84 -5.90
N GLU A 156 -7.25 4.52 -5.75
CA GLU A 156 -7.62 3.57 -6.79
C GLU A 156 -8.76 2.68 -6.31
N TYR A 157 -9.15 1.73 -7.16
CA TYR A 157 -10.35 0.96 -6.97
C TYR A 157 -10.26 0.04 -5.74
N GLY A 158 -10.82 0.51 -4.62
CA GLY A 158 -10.83 -0.22 -3.33
C GLY A 158 -9.52 -0.09 -2.55
N SER A 159 -8.67 0.86 -2.93
CA SER A 159 -7.39 1.09 -2.27
C SER A 159 -7.06 2.57 -2.21
N GLN A 160 -6.43 2.99 -1.11
CA GLN A 160 -5.78 4.29 -1.02
C GLN A 160 -4.28 4.10 -0.95
N MET A 161 -3.55 5.00 -1.60
CA MET A 161 -2.10 4.85 -1.75
C MET A 161 -1.34 5.93 -1.00
N LEU A 162 -0.16 5.57 -0.50
CA LEU A 162 0.79 6.49 0.10
C LEU A 162 2.09 6.49 -0.71
N SER A 163 2.72 7.65 -0.80
CA SER A 163 4.08 7.82 -1.31
C SER A 163 4.98 8.26 -0.17
N LEU A 164 5.86 7.38 0.29
CA LEU A 164 6.73 7.63 1.44
C LEU A 164 8.19 7.74 1.01
N GLY A 165 8.98 8.56 1.69
CA GLY A 165 10.40 8.75 1.42
C GLY A 165 10.72 9.81 0.38
N GLY A 166 11.86 9.65 -0.28
CA GLY A 166 12.41 10.59 -1.25
C GLY A 166 13.28 11.67 -0.64
N VAL A 167 13.99 12.40 -1.51
CA VAL A 167 15.03 13.37 -1.16
C VAL A 167 14.55 14.43 -0.17
N HIS A 168 13.31 14.88 -0.33
CA HIS A 168 12.72 15.91 0.52
C HIS A 168 12.67 15.48 1.99
N HIS A 169 12.16 14.28 2.26
CA HIS A 169 12.01 13.77 3.62
C HIS A 169 13.29 13.18 4.19
N LEU A 170 14.14 12.59 3.35
CA LEU A 170 15.40 11.98 3.81
C LEU A 170 16.50 13.00 4.08
N THR A 171 16.54 14.10 3.32
CA THR A 171 17.66 15.06 3.38
C THR A 171 17.25 16.54 3.35
N GLY A 172 16.04 16.87 2.91
CA GLY A 172 15.58 18.26 2.79
C GLY A 172 15.05 18.86 4.11
N GLY A 173 14.60 18.00 5.02
CA GLY A 173 14.01 18.38 6.30
C GLY A 173 14.99 18.43 7.47
N SER A 174 14.46 18.19 8.67
CA SER A 174 15.29 18.11 9.88
C SER A 174 16.09 16.80 9.94
N LYS A 175 17.17 16.75 10.74
CA LYS A 175 17.89 15.48 11.00
C LYS A 175 16.96 14.40 11.59
N LYS A 176 15.97 14.80 12.39
CA LYS A 176 14.99 13.89 12.98
C LYS A 176 14.06 13.34 11.91
N GLU A 177 13.57 14.19 11.01
CA GLU A 177 12.72 13.80 9.87
C GLU A 177 13.43 12.78 8.98
N GLY A 178 14.68 13.05 8.59
CA GLY A 178 15.46 12.13 7.77
C GLY A 178 15.67 10.76 8.42
N ARG A 179 15.96 10.75 9.72
CA ARG A 179 16.10 9.48 10.48
C ARG A 179 14.78 8.73 10.55
N VAL A 180 13.69 9.38 10.94
CA VAL A 180 12.37 8.73 11.09
C VAL A 180 11.85 8.23 9.74
N THR A 181 12.06 8.98 8.67
CA THR A 181 11.75 8.55 7.31
C THR A 181 12.54 7.29 6.95
N CYS A 182 13.85 7.28 7.18
CA CYS A 182 14.69 6.12 6.91
C CYS A 182 14.23 4.88 7.71
N ASP A 183 14.00 5.03 9.02
CA ASP A 183 13.53 3.95 9.90
C ASP A 183 12.18 3.40 9.39
N THR A 184 11.26 4.29 9.00
CA THR A 184 9.94 3.93 8.44
C THR A 184 10.06 3.11 7.16
N LEU A 185 10.88 3.55 6.21
CA LEU A 185 11.10 2.83 4.95
C LEU A 185 11.73 1.46 5.19
N MET A 186 12.71 1.39 6.10
CA MET A 186 13.38 0.15 6.45
C MET A 186 12.43 -0.84 7.12
N ASP A 187 11.61 -0.40 8.07
CA ASP A 187 10.67 -1.27 8.77
C ASP A 187 9.59 -1.81 7.81
N LEU A 188 9.01 -0.95 6.96
CA LEU A 188 8.05 -1.38 5.94
C LEU A 188 8.67 -2.37 4.94
N SER A 189 9.88 -2.09 4.46
CA SER A 189 10.58 -2.97 3.50
C SER A 189 11.02 -4.30 4.12
N ASN A 190 11.14 -4.37 5.45
CA ASN A 190 11.39 -5.60 6.20
C ASN A 190 10.09 -6.24 6.73
N CYS A 191 8.94 -5.88 6.15
CA CYS A 191 7.62 -6.43 6.49
C CYS A 191 7.24 -6.25 7.97
N LYS A 192 7.74 -5.20 8.63
CA LYS A 192 7.34 -4.84 9.99
C LYS A 192 6.15 -3.87 9.96
N PRO A 193 5.28 -3.89 10.98
CA PRO A 193 4.18 -2.96 11.08
C PRO A 193 4.69 -1.55 11.40
N VAL A 194 4.14 -0.55 10.72
CA VAL A 194 4.38 0.87 10.99
C VAL A 194 3.05 1.60 11.17
N GLU A 195 2.93 2.35 12.27
CA GLU A 195 1.82 3.27 12.50
C GLU A 195 2.10 4.62 11.81
N LEU A 196 1.14 5.07 11.02
CA LEU A 196 1.19 6.31 10.27
C LEU A 196 -0.04 7.16 10.62
N THR A 197 0.14 8.48 10.67
CA THR A 197 -0.96 9.44 10.81
C THR A 197 -1.05 10.34 9.60
N ILE A 198 -2.26 10.60 9.12
CA ILE A 198 -2.50 11.45 7.95
C ILE A 198 -3.09 12.78 8.42
N ASP A 199 -2.48 13.89 8.00
CA ASP A 199 -2.97 15.23 8.34
C ASP A 199 -4.40 15.42 7.83
N GLY A 200 -5.34 15.70 8.75
CA GLY A 200 -6.77 15.82 8.43
C GLY A 200 -7.45 14.50 8.06
N GLY A 201 -6.81 13.36 8.37
CA GLY A 201 -7.26 12.02 8.00
C GLY A 201 -7.20 11.02 9.15
N ALA A 202 -6.96 9.76 8.81
CA ALA A 202 -6.95 8.62 9.70
C ALA A 202 -5.55 8.35 10.30
N THR A 203 -5.55 7.57 11.38
CA THR A 203 -4.38 6.80 11.82
C THR A 203 -4.45 5.42 11.19
N VAL A 204 -3.37 4.94 10.57
CA VAL A 204 -3.33 3.64 9.91
C VAL A 204 -2.06 2.87 10.27
N VAL A 205 -2.22 1.60 10.66
CA VAL A 205 -1.10 0.66 10.78
C VAL A 205 -0.97 -0.12 9.47
N VAL A 206 0.21 -0.07 8.88
CA VAL A 206 0.55 -0.70 7.60
C VAL A 206 1.61 -1.77 7.82
N GLN A 207 1.41 -2.95 7.25
CA GLN A 207 2.41 -4.02 7.21
C GLN A 207 2.28 -4.81 5.91
N ALA A 208 3.38 -5.00 5.17
CA ALA A 208 3.37 -5.71 3.90
C ALA A 208 2.81 -7.13 4.05
N GLY A 209 1.77 -7.45 3.29
CA GLY A 209 1.10 -8.75 3.29
C GLY A 209 0.10 -8.98 4.43
N TYR A 210 -0.23 -7.95 5.21
CA TYR A 210 -1.23 -8.02 6.28
C TYR A 210 -2.34 -6.98 6.06
N PRO A 211 -3.53 -7.20 6.62
CA PRO A 211 -4.61 -6.22 6.54
C PRO A 211 -4.26 -4.92 7.27
N PRO A 212 -4.66 -3.75 6.74
CA PRO A 212 -4.46 -2.49 7.44
C PRO A 212 -5.34 -2.39 8.69
N ILE A 213 -4.86 -1.63 9.69
CA ILE A 213 -5.67 -1.24 10.85
C ILE A 213 -5.93 0.26 10.76
N VAL A 214 -7.17 0.65 10.44
CA VAL A 214 -7.57 2.05 10.27
C VAL A 214 -8.33 2.51 11.51
N ASN A 215 -7.81 3.54 12.19
CA ASN A 215 -8.36 4.07 13.44
C ASN A 215 -8.62 2.98 14.51
N GLY A 216 -7.73 1.98 14.58
CA GLY A 216 -7.83 0.86 15.51
C GLY A 216 -8.74 -0.29 15.04
N VAL A 217 -9.38 -0.17 13.88
CA VAL A 217 -10.24 -1.21 13.31
C VAL A 217 -9.48 -1.94 12.20
N PRO A 218 -9.26 -3.26 12.30
CA PRO A 218 -8.68 -4.04 11.22
C PRO A 218 -9.65 -4.10 10.04
N GLU A 219 -9.14 -3.84 8.84
CA GLU A 219 -9.86 -4.12 7.60
C GLU A 219 -9.80 -5.62 7.31
N GLU A 220 -10.91 -6.19 6.84
CA GLU A 220 -10.95 -7.62 6.50
C GLU A 220 -11.03 -7.85 4.99
N ARG A 221 -11.69 -6.95 4.25
CA ARG A 221 -12.11 -7.18 2.87
C ARG A 221 -11.87 -5.97 1.97
N MET A 222 -11.41 -6.24 0.76
CA MET A 222 -11.37 -5.30 -0.34
C MET A 222 -12.66 -5.43 -1.17
N ARG A 223 -13.31 -4.33 -1.52
CA ARG A 223 -14.54 -4.38 -2.33
C ARG A 223 -14.30 -5.05 -3.67
N VAL A 224 -15.22 -5.95 -4.05
CA VAL A 224 -15.27 -6.58 -5.39
C VAL A 224 -15.55 -5.56 -6.49
N GLY A 225 -16.26 -4.49 -6.14
CA GLY A 225 -16.57 -3.43 -7.07
C GLY A 225 -17.21 -2.19 -6.46
N CYS A 226 -17.26 -1.11 -7.24
CA CYS A 226 -18.17 0.00 -6.97
C CYS A 226 -19.63 -0.48 -6.99
N GLY A 227 -20.55 0.35 -6.51
CA GLY A 227 -21.96 -0.03 -6.41
C GLY A 227 -22.57 -0.47 -7.75
N SER A 228 -22.20 0.20 -8.85
CA SER A 228 -22.64 -0.20 -10.20
C SER A 228 -22.11 -1.57 -10.64
N ALA A 229 -20.84 -1.87 -10.37
CA ALA A 229 -20.25 -3.16 -10.72
C ALA A 229 -20.91 -4.28 -9.90
N THR A 230 -21.13 -4.03 -8.61
CA THR A 230 -21.84 -4.94 -7.70
C THR A 230 -23.23 -5.28 -8.24
N ILE A 231 -23.99 -4.29 -8.73
CA ILE A 231 -25.27 -4.57 -9.38
C ILE A 231 -25.09 -5.45 -10.62
N GLY A 232 -24.12 -5.15 -11.48
CA GLY A 232 -23.84 -5.96 -12.67
C GLY A 232 -23.56 -7.42 -12.35
N MET A 233 -22.83 -7.69 -11.26
CA MET A 233 -22.47 -9.04 -10.82
C MET A 233 -23.62 -9.78 -10.13
N PHE A 234 -24.39 -9.10 -9.29
CA PHE A 234 -25.34 -9.74 -8.38
C PHE A 234 -26.83 -9.57 -8.73
N ALA A 235 -27.20 -8.80 -9.77
CA ALA A 235 -28.61 -8.53 -10.11
C ALA A 235 -29.49 -9.80 -10.21
N LYS A 236 -28.97 -10.89 -10.79
CA LYS A 236 -29.70 -12.17 -10.87
C LYS A 236 -29.98 -12.81 -9.51
N GLN A 237 -29.18 -12.54 -8.49
CA GLN A 237 -29.38 -13.04 -7.13
C GLN A 237 -30.59 -12.39 -6.46
N TRP A 238 -30.95 -11.17 -6.87
CA TRP A 238 -32.04 -10.37 -6.31
C TRP A 238 -33.33 -10.42 -7.11
N HIS A 239 -33.25 -10.79 -8.39
CA HIS A 239 -34.40 -10.87 -9.28
C HIS A 239 -35.51 -11.77 -8.71
N GLY A 240 -36.71 -11.21 -8.59
CA GLY A 240 -37.89 -11.89 -8.02
C GLY A 240 -37.91 -12.00 -6.50
N LYS A 241 -36.93 -11.42 -5.78
CA LYS A 241 -36.83 -11.47 -4.31
C LYS A 241 -37.00 -10.11 -3.63
N VAL A 242 -36.68 -9.03 -4.33
CA VAL A 242 -36.79 -7.65 -3.85
C VAL A 242 -37.10 -6.72 -5.02
N ASP A 243 -37.90 -5.68 -4.80
CA ASP A 243 -38.27 -4.73 -5.87
C ASP A 243 -37.10 -3.80 -6.23
N GLU A 244 -36.28 -3.40 -5.25
CA GLU A 244 -35.14 -2.50 -5.46
C GLU A 244 -33.89 -2.93 -4.70
N VAL A 245 -32.72 -2.65 -5.28
CA VAL A 245 -31.45 -2.73 -4.55
C VAL A 245 -30.63 -1.47 -4.77
N VAL A 246 -30.20 -0.86 -3.68
CA VAL A 246 -29.24 0.25 -3.69
C VAL A 246 -27.92 -0.24 -3.12
N VAL A 247 -26.89 -0.25 -3.95
CA VAL A 247 -25.53 -0.55 -3.49
C VAL A 247 -24.82 0.77 -3.19
N VAL A 248 -24.68 1.08 -1.91
CA VAL A 248 -24.10 2.33 -1.41
C VAL A 248 -22.59 2.27 -1.51
N ASP A 249 -22.02 3.31 -2.10
CA ASP A 249 -20.60 3.44 -2.40
C ASP A 249 -20.23 4.92 -2.47
N ASP A 250 -19.06 5.28 -1.92
CA ASP A 250 -18.53 6.65 -1.93
C ASP A 250 -18.23 7.14 -3.33
N HIS A 251 -17.75 6.24 -4.19
CA HIS A 251 -17.40 6.54 -5.56
C HIS A 251 -18.64 6.47 -6.48
N ILE A 252 -19.24 5.28 -6.66
CA ILE A 252 -20.40 5.10 -7.55
C ILE A 252 -21.48 4.26 -6.88
N THR A 253 -22.49 4.92 -6.34
CA THR A 253 -23.68 4.24 -5.84
C THR A 253 -24.53 3.71 -6.99
N GLY A 254 -24.92 2.44 -6.88
CA GLY A 254 -25.73 1.73 -7.86
C GLY A 254 -27.20 1.66 -7.46
N VAL A 255 -28.11 1.73 -8.45
CA VAL A 255 -29.56 1.49 -8.25
C VAL A 255 -30.08 0.46 -9.27
N LEU A 256 -30.60 -0.67 -8.79
CA LEU A 256 -30.89 -1.87 -9.59
C LEU A 256 -31.93 -1.62 -10.69
N SER A 257 -33.10 -1.09 -10.34
CA SER A 257 -34.21 -0.94 -11.30
C SER A 257 -33.89 0.01 -12.45
N GLU A 258 -32.99 0.96 -12.23
CA GLU A 258 -32.51 1.88 -13.26
C GLU A 258 -31.33 1.34 -14.07
N HIS A 259 -30.48 0.52 -13.43
CA HIS A 259 -29.25 0.00 -14.03
C HIS A 259 -29.55 -0.91 -15.22
N GLN A 260 -28.63 -0.97 -16.18
CA GLN A 260 -28.80 -1.81 -17.39
C GLN A 260 -29.07 -3.28 -17.05
N ALA A 261 -28.44 -3.81 -16.01
CA ALA A 261 -28.68 -5.17 -15.53
C ALA A 261 -30.14 -5.39 -15.08
N GLY A 262 -30.75 -4.42 -14.37
CA GLY A 262 -32.16 -4.49 -14.00
C GLY A 262 -33.08 -4.40 -15.22
N LYS A 263 -32.75 -3.55 -16.19
CA LYS A 263 -33.51 -3.45 -17.46
C LYS A 263 -33.50 -4.75 -18.27
N LEU A 264 -32.36 -5.43 -18.32
CA LEU A 264 -32.24 -6.74 -19.00
C LEU A 264 -32.94 -7.88 -18.25
N LEU A 265 -33.28 -7.67 -16.99
CA LEU A 265 -34.05 -8.59 -16.16
C LEU A 265 -35.53 -8.18 -16.05
N ASP A 266 -35.97 -7.22 -16.87
CA ASP A 266 -37.33 -6.69 -16.85
C ASP A 266 -37.79 -6.19 -15.45
N ILE A 267 -36.86 -5.73 -14.62
CA ILE A 267 -37.17 -5.20 -13.29
C ILE A 267 -37.93 -3.87 -13.46
N PRO A 268 -39.15 -3.74 -12.89
CA PRO A 268 -39.93 -2.52 -12.99
C PRO A 268 -39.24 -1.32 -12.35
N ASP A 269 -39.48 -0.13 -12.92
CA ASP A 269 -39.06 1.14 -12.30
C ASP A 269 -39.79 1.33 -10.97
N THR A 270 -39.04 1.59 -9.91
CA THR A 270 -39.57 1.68 -8.54
C THR A 270 -39.95 3.10 -8.13
N GLY A 271 -39.68 4.09 -8.98
CA GLY A 271 -39.85 5.50 -8.63
C GLY A 271 -38.82 6.02 -7.63
N ILE A 272 -37.79 5.24 -7.28
CA ILE A 272 -36.72 5.67 -6.39
C ILE A 272 -36.02 6.91 -6.93
N LYS A 273 -35.60 7.80 -6.02
CA LYS A 273 -34.80 8.98 -6.37
C LYS A 273 -33.58 9.03 -5.48
N MET A 274 -32.42 9.34 -6.07
CA MET A 274 -31.17 9.53 -5.35
C MET A 274 -30.84 11.02 -5.24
N LYS A 275 -30.19 11.42 -4.14
CA LYS A 275 -29.71 12.80 -3.91
C LYS A 275 -28.35 13.11 -4.55
N GLY A 276 -27.70 12.13 -5.20
CA GLY A 276 -26.41 12.31 -5.87
C GLY A 276 -26.51 12.75 -7.33
N ARG A 277 -25.35 12.98 -7.96
CA ARG A 277 -25.23 13.34 -9.38
C ARG A 277 -25.38 12.09 -10.25
N ARG A 278 -26.50 12.00 -10.96
CA ARG A 278 -26.71 10.93 -11.95
C ARG A 278 -25.70 11.04 -13.10
N SER A 279 -24.98 9.95 -13.36
CA SER A 279 -24.06 9.83 -14.49
C SER A 279 -24.74 9.18 -15.69
N THR A 280 -25.23 7.97 -15.48
CA THR A 280 -25.99 7.14 -16.42
C THR A 280 -27.10 6.44 -15.63
N PRO A 281 -28.10 5.81 -16.28
CA PRO A 281 -29.15 5.10 -15.56
C PRO A 281 -28.59 4.13 -14.49
N GLY A 282 -29.06 4.28 -13.25
CA GLY A 282 -28.62 3.46 -12.12
C GLY A 282 -27.21 3.72 -11.60
N ARG A 283 -26.52 4.78 -12.05
CA ARG A 283 -25.16 5.14 -11.60
C ARG A 283 -25.12 6.58 -11.08
N TYR A 284 -24.77 6.73 -9.80
CA TYR A 284 -24.78 8.02 -9.11
C TYR A 284 -23.44 8.29 -8.44
N PHE A 285 -22.84 9.43 -8.79
CA PHE A 285 -21.66 9.98 -8.12
C PHE A 285 -22.07 10.86 -6.95
N GLN A 286 -21.18 11.01 -5.97
CA GLN A 286 -21.30 12.03 -4.90
C GLN A 286 -22.65 11.97 -4.18
N VAL A 287 -23.11 10.76 -3.83
CA VAL A 287 -24.32 10.61 -2.99
C VAL A 287 -24.06 11.03 -1.55
N ALA A 288 -22.81 10.89 -1.10
CA ALA A 288 -22.29 11.29 0.20
C ALA A 288 -20.78 11.53 0.07
N GLU A 289 -20.21 12.26 1.03
CA GLU A 289 -18.74 12.44 1.12
C GLU A 289 -18.05 11.15 1.59
N PRO A 290 -16.79 10.90 1.18
CA PRO A 290 -15.98 9.80 1.69
C PRO A 290 -15.75 9.86 3.21
N GLY A 291 -15.78 8.71 3.87
CA GLY A 291 -15.69 8.56 5.33
C GLY A 291 -15.49 7.12 5.78
N THR A 292 -15.93 6.82 7.01
CA THR A 292 -15.73 5.50 7.66
C THR A 292 -17.04 4.75 7.92
N GLY A 293 -18.17 5.24 7.39
CA GLY A 293 -19.50 4.66 7.49
C GLY A 293 -19.87 3.82 6.26
N TRP A 294 -21.14 3.85 5.87
CA TRP A 294 -21.70 2.97 4.84
C TRP A 294 -20.97 3.08 3.50
N GLY A 295 -20.43 1.97 3.00
CA GLY A 295 -19.79 1.91 1.66
C GLY A 295 -18.65 2.92 1.50
N GLY A 296 -17.89 3.19 2.56
CA GLY A 296 -16.79 4.16 2.53
C GLY A 296 -17.21 5.62 2.59
N THR A 297 -18.46 5.91 2.95
CA THR A 297 -18.99 7.29 3.06
C THR A 297 -19.00 7.80 4.50
N LYS A 298 -19.34 9.08 4.73
CA LYS A 298 -19.54 9.65 6.08
C LYS A 298 -20.89 9.30 6.71
N ILE A 299 -21.79 8.63 6.00
CA ILE A 299 -23.16 8.41 6.48
C ILE A 299 -23.29 7.14 7.31
N SER A 300 -24.09 7.22 8.37
CA SER A 300 -24.50 6.07 9.19
C SER A 300 -25.90 5.56 8.83
N ASP A 301 -26.79 6.45 8.39
CA ASP A 301 -28.12 6.14 7.89
C ASP A 301 -28.11 6.04 6.35
N PRO A 302 -28.27 4.84 5.76
CA PRO A 302 -28.27 4.68 4.31
C PRO A 302 -29.47 5.37 3.63
N LEU A 303 -30.57 5.63 4.35
CA LEU A 303 -31.72 6.34 3.77
C LEU A 303 -31.40 7.81 3.49
N SER A 304 -30.34 8.37 4.06
CA SER A 304 -29.97 9.77 3.87
C SER A 304 -29.63 10.10 2.41
N VAL A 305 -29.21 9.11 1.60
CA VAL A 305 -28.92 9.28 0.17
C VAL A 305 -30.15 9.26 -0.73
N LEU A 306 -31.33 8.94 -0.18
CA LEU A 306 -32.58 8.83 -0.92
C LEU A 306 -33.36 10.16 -0.92
N GLY A 307 -33.96 10.48 -2.06
CA GLY A 307 -35.02 11.47 -2.19
C GLY A 307 -36.41 10.84 -2.02
N PRO A 308 -37.48 11.64 -2.10
CA PRO A 308 -38.85 11.10 -2.05
C PRO A 308 -39.13 10.22 -3.27
N PHE A 309 -39.72 9.05 -3.04
CA PHE A 309 -40.17 8.15 -4.11
C PHE A 309 -41.25 8.81 -4.98
N ASP A 310 -41.29 8.48 -6.27
CA ASP A 310 -42.33 8.93 -7.20
C ASP A 310 -43.63 8.15 -6.94
N PRO A 311 -44.70 8.79 -6.45
CA PRO A 311 -45.95 8.11 -6.12
C PRO A 311 -46.69 7.55 -7.34
N LYS A 312 -46.28 7.92 -8.57
CA LYS A 312 -46.87 7.34 -9.79
C LYS A 312 -46.32 5.96 -10.13
N LYS A 313 -45.18 5.59 -9.53
CA LYS A 313 -44.44 4.34 -9.80
C LYS A 313 -44.25 3.48 -8.56
N SER A 314 -44.17 4.12 -7.40
CA SER A 314 -44.05 3.44 -6.11
C SER A 314 -45.42 3.08 -5.53
N ARG A 315 -45.46 2.05 -4.67
CA ARG A 315 -46.66 1.59 -3.95
C ARG A 315 -46.29 1.19 -2.51
N PRO A 316 -47.23 1.26 -1.55
CA PRO A 316 -47.05 0.67 -0.23
C PRO A 316 -46.70 -0.82 -0.34
N GLY A 317 -45.83 -1.29 0.56
CA GLY A 317 -45.32 -2.67 0.59
C GLY A 317 -44.19 -2.97 -0.40
N MET A 318 -43.71 -1.99 -1.19
CA MET A 318 -42.51 -2.19 -2.00
C MET A 318 -41.28 -2.43 -1.13
N THR A 319 -40.46 -3.36 -1.59
CA THR A 319 -39.33 -3.91 -0.85
C THR A 319 -38.01 -3.36 -1.39
N MET A 320 -37.06 -3.03 -0.51
CA MET A 320 -35.76 -2.47 -0.90
C MET A 320 -34.65 -3.03 -0.02
N LEU A 321 -33.57 -3.48 -0.67
CA LEU A 321 -32.31 -3.82 0.00
C LEU A 321 -31.33 -2.66 -0.19
N MET A 322 -30.80 -2.15 0.91
CA MET A 322 -29.61 -1.29 0.89
C MET A 322 -28.42 -2.11 1.35
N VAL A 323 -27.31 -2.09 0.60
CA VAL A 323 -26.11 -2.88 0.90
C VAL A 323 -24.84 -2.12 0.53
N SER A 324 -23.75 -2.31 1.26
CA SER A 324 -22.43 -1.79 0.86
C SER A 324 -21.75 -2.68 -0.18
N THR A 325 -20.72 -2.15 -0.83
CA THR A 325 -19.87 -2.86 -1.80
C THR A 325 -19.14 -4.09 -1.23
N THR A 326 -18.94 -4.12 0.08
CA THR A 326 -18.35 -5.25 0.82
C THR A 326 -19.39 -6.18 1.45
N GLY A 327 -20.67 -5.79 1.47
CA GLY A 327 -21.71 -6.47 2.24
C GLY A 327 -21.56 -6.35 3.77
N GLU A 328 -20.60 -5.56 4.29
CA GLU A 328 -20.44 -5.30 5.74
C GLU A 328 -21.67 -4.58 6.31
N HIS A 329 -22.25 -3.68 5.52
CA HIS A 329 -23.48 -2.97 5.87
C HIS A 329 -24.61 -3.47 4.98
N ALA A 330 -25.73 -3.87 5.58
CA ALA A 330 -26.93 -4.22 4.84
C ALA A 330 -28.19 -3.99 5.68
N ALA A 331 -29.25 -3.50 5.06
CA ALA A 331 -30.53 -3.23 5.69
C ALA A 331 -31.68 -3.43 4.69
N TYR A 332 -32.81 -3.92 5.19
CA TYR A 332 -33.98 -4.22 4.38
C TYR A 332 -35.15 -3.34 4.80
N TYR A 333 -35.85 -2.79 3.82
CA TYR A 333 -36.91 -1.82 4.02
C TYR A 333 -38.16 -2.17 3.23
N GLU A 334 -39.31 -1.78 3.78
CA GLU A 334 -40.59 -1.79 3.09
C GLU A 334 -41.19 -0.39 3.10
N LEU A 335 -41.77 0.05 1.98
CA LEU A 335 -42.46 1.33 1.90
C LEU A 335 -43.79 1.28 2.67
N ASP A 336 -44.01 2.24 3.57
CA ASP A 336 -45.29 2.42 4.25
C ASP A 336 -46.36 3.07 3.35
N GLU A 337 -47.53 3.33 3.92
CA GLU A 337 -48.65 4.02 3.23
C GLU A 337 -48.29 5.44 2.76
N ALA A 338 -47.29 6.07 3.39
CA ALA A 338 -46.76 7.38 3.02
C ALA A 338 -45.56 7.28 2.06
N LEU A 339 -45.27 6.08 1.55
CA LEU A 339 -44.14 5.75 0.66
C LEU A 339 -42.77 6.05 1.30
N LYS A 340 -42.68 5.93 2.62
CA LYS A 340 -41.43 6.06 3.37
C LYS A 340 -40.85 4.68 3.66
N PRO A 341 -39.54 4.48 3.46
CA PRO A 341 -38.88 3.24 3.86
C PRO A 341 -38.97 3.04 5.37
N VAL A 342 -39.48 1.88 5.80
CA VAL A 342 -39.50 1.43 7.18
C VAL A 342 -38.64 0.17 7.26
N GLU A 343 -37.66 0.16 8.15
CA GLU A 343 -36.77 -0.99 8.32
C GLU A 343 -37.54 -2.22 8.80
N LYS A 344 -37.23 -3.37 8.21
CA LYS A 344 -37.84 -4.67 8.51
C LYS A 344 -36.75 -5.73 8.66
N GLU A 345 -37.12 -6.87 9.23
CA GLU A 345 -36.21 -8.01 9.29
C GLU A 345 -35.90 -8.50 7.86
N MET A 346 -34.61 -8.62 7.54
CA MET A 346 -34.17 -9.06 6.22
C MET A 346 -34.54 -10.54 5.96
N PRO A 347 -35.23 -10.84 4.86
CA PRO A 347 -35.51 -12.22 4.43
C PRO A 347 -34.23 -13.05 4.25
N ALA A 348 -34.31 -14.35 4.55
CA ALA A 348 -33.16 -15.27 4.50
C ALA A 348 -32.48 -15.31 3.13
N ASP A 349 -33.25 -15.32 2.03
CA ASP A 349 -32.69 -15.35 0.69
C ASP A 349 -31.91 -14.06 0.33
N LEU A 350 -32.25 -12.93 0.95
CA LEU A 350 -31.52 -11.67 0.79
C LEU A 350 -30.26 -11.66 1.66
N LYS A 351 -30.32 -12.21 2.89
CA LYS A 351 -29.12 -12.44 3.72
C LYS A 351 -28.07 -13.26 2.97
N HIS A 352 -28.49 -14.36 2.34
CA HIS A 352 -27.61 -15.18 1.49
C HIS A 352 -26.99 -14.36 0.33
N SER A 353 -27.74 -13.42 -0.25
CA SER A 353 -27.21 -12.56 -1.32
C SER A 353 -26.14 -11.58 -0.82
N VAL A 354 -26.26 -11.09 0.42
CA VAL A 354 -25.25 -10.24 1.07
C VAL A 354 -23.99 -11.05 1.39
N GLU A 355 -24.17 -12.26 1.93
CA GLU A 355 -23.07 -13.19 2.18
C GLU A 355 -22.30 -13.52 0.90
N ARG A 356 -22.99 -13.72 -0.24
CA ARG A 356 -22.32 -13.90 -1.54
C ARG A 356 -21.46 -12.70 -1.96
N ILE A 357 -21.85 -11.47 -1.62
CA ILE A 357 -21.00 -10.30 -1.89
C ILE A 357 -19.73 -10.41 -1.05
N GLN A 358 -19.86 -10.72 0.24
CA GLN A 358 -18.73 -10.90 1.15
C GLN A 358 -17.79 -12.03 0.70
N GLU A 359 -18.33 -13.16 0.23
CA GLU A 359 -17.57 -14.31 -0.29
C GLU A 359 -16.75 -14.00 -1.55
N ASN A 360 -17.15 -12.99 -2.32
CA ASN A 360 -16.46 -12.56 -3.55
C ASN A 360 -15.56 -11.34 -3.32
N CYS A 361 -15.49 -10.84 -2.09
CA CYS A 361 -14.51 -9.83 -1.71
C CYS A 361 -13.20 -10.52 -1.33
N GLU A 362 -12.09 -10.03 -1.89
CA GLU A 362 -10.75 -10.51 -1.54
C GLU A 362 -10.34 -9.99 -0.15
N PRO A 363 -9.43 -10.68 0.55
CA PRO A 363 -8.87 -10.15 1.80
C PRO A 363 -8.21 -8.79 1.59
N ALA A 364 -8.47 -7.84 2.51
CA ALA A 364 -7.77 -6.56 2.51
C ALA A 364 -6.30 -6.77 2.89
N LEU A 365 -5.38 -6.18 2.12
CA LEU A 365 -3.94 -6.27 2.37
C LEU A 365 -3.26 -4.91 2.16
N CYS A 366 -2.12 -4.74 2.83
CA CYS A 366 -1.16 -3.70 2.51
C CYS A 366 -0.06 -4.26 1.61
N THR A 367 0.21 -3.58 0.50
CA THR A 367 1.36 -3.85 -0.36
C THR A 367 2.36 -2.72 -0.21
N VAL A 368 3.62 -3.06 0.07
CA VAL A 368 4.74 -2.12 0.08
C VAL A 368 5.61 -2.43 -1.13
N LEU A 369 5.66 -1.49 -2.08
CA LEU A 369 6.47 -1.58 -3.28
C LEU A 369 7.65 -0.61 -3.18
N PHE A 370 8.86 -1.16 -3.26
CA PHE A 370 10.10 -0.38 -3.34
C PHE A 370 10.44 -0.06 -4.80
#